data_AF-A0A834Y5A1-F1
#
_entry.id   AF-A0A834Y5A1-F1
#
_cell.length_a   1.000
_cell.length_b   1.000
_cell.length_c   1.000
_cell.angle_alpha   90.00
_cell.angle_beta   90.00
_cell.angle_gamma   90.00
#
_symmetry.space_group_name_H-M   'P 1'
#
loop_
_entity.id
_entity.type
_entity.pdbx_description
1 polymer ?
#
loop_
_entity_poly.entity_id
_entity_poly.type
_entity_poly.pdbx_seq_one_letter_code
_entity_poly.pdbx_strand_id
1 'polypeptide(L)'
;MELSTFHYNCDDFTFQLNNNNTINSKFDDLIENKWKQAEKNSVFKYKLNIIKSKYLQGNYGFIAQLNLDRAKNRRTPEDITSMKKSFDKNRFNFTKIKNEEIFFDVGDGTGSDVIIANVSPLEYGHCLFIPDRFKELPQVVTKTSIIKVVELFLCSQSTYLRLIFNSLCAHASVNHHHWHFYYLKYRMLLENIETDKFAGPLEVLKNYPAKGFCLKLSSFNNDPEKFALIGFKIINYLQDNEISHNIYITRAFKSSTSDKIIFDDVRMYIWARKSSFGIKDTTGFIPAVCELFGHLTIRTEEGYDNLTENTVAEILDDVTTEIYNKVKDDVKKLIDDC
;
A
#
# COMPACT_ATOMS: atom_id res chain seq x y z
N MET A 1 7.53 -21.48 -20.86
CA MET A 1 6.80 -20.32 -21.40
C MET A 1 7.60 -19.11 -20.96
N GLU A 2 8.10 -18.32 -21.90
CA GLU A 2 8.91 -17.15 -21.61
C GLU A 2 8.04 -16.11 -20.90
N LEU A 3 8.48 -15.60 -19.75
CA LEU A 3 7.74 -14.57 -19.01
C LEU A 3 7.81 -13.27 -19.81
N SER A 4 6.68 -12.61 -19.99
CA SER A 4 6.69 -11.25 -20.55
C SER A 4 7.44 -10.32 -19.60
N THR A 5 8.35 -9.51 -20.11
CA THR A 5 9.16 -8.57 -19.32
C THR A 5 8.71 -7.14 -19.53
N PHE A 6 8.53 -6.40 -18.44
CA PHE A 6 8.31 -4.96 -18.41
C PHE A 6 9.64 -4.26 -18.17
N HIS A 7 10.03 -3.43 -19.12
CA HIS A 7 11.19 -2.54 -19.02
C HIS A 7 10.70 -1.10 -18.88
N TYR A 8 11.38 -0.33 -18.05
CA TYR A 8 11.13 1.10 -17.88
C TYR A 8 12.45 1.85 -17.70
N ASN A 9 12.42 3.16 -17.93
CA ASN A 9 13.49 4.09 -17.56
C ASN A 9 12.88 5.39 -17.02
N CYS A 10 13.71 6.39 -16.76
CA CYS A 10 13.24 7.66 -16.19
C CYS A 10 12.28 8.45 -17.09
N ASP A 11 12.30 8.24 -18.41
CA ASP A 11 11.40 8.91 -19.35
C ASP A 11 9.97 8.36 -19.29
N ASP A 12 9.78 7.17 -18.72
CA ASP A 12 8.46 6.59 -18.47
C ASP A 12 7.79 7.18 -17.22
N PHE A 13 8.52 7.94 -16.39
CA PHE A 13 8.00 8.49 -15.14
C PHE A 13 7.05 9.66 -15.39
N THR A 14 5.86 9.56 -14.81
CA THR A 14 4.86 10.63 -14.84
C THR A 14 4.81 11.33 -13.50
N PHE A 15 5.15 12.61 -13.46
CA PHE A 15 5.14 13.42 -12.22
C PHE A 15 3.83 14.18 -12.02
N GLN A 16 3.13 14.52 -13.10
CA GLN A 16 1.90 15.29 -13.07
C GLN A 16 0.79 14.61 -13.86
N LEU A 17 -0.42 14.57 -13.31
CA LEU A 17 -1.60 13.98 -13.93
C LEU A 17 -2.81 14.90 -13.83
N ASN A 18 -3.81 14.64 -14.66
CA ASN A 18 -5.11 15.30 -14.66
C ASN A 18 -6.21 14.27 -14.31
N ASN A 19 -7.27 14.68 -13.59
CA ASN A 19 -8.44 13.82 -13.35
C ASN A 19 -9.13 13.34 -14.63
N ASN A 20 -9.02 14.12 -15.72
CA ASN A 20 -9.55 13.75 -17.03
C ASN A 20 -8.54 12.99 -17.91
N ASN A 21 -7.42 12.51 -17.37
CA ASN A 21 -6.50 11.71 -18.16
C ASN A 21 -7.16 10.37 -18.52
N THR A 22 -7.41 10.16 -19.81
CA THR A 22 -7.97 8.92 -20.36
C THR A 22 -6.90 8.00 -20.95
N ILE A 23 -5.65 8.45 -20.96
CA ILE A 23 -4.52 7.70 -21.50
C ILE A 23 -3.94 6.84 -20.39
N ASN A 24 -3.92 5.53 -20.62
CA ASN A 24 -3.18 4.58 -19.81
C ASN A 24 -1.71 4.59 -20.22
N SER A 25 -0.82 4.40 -19.25
CA SER A 25 0.58 4.09 -19.52
C SER A 25 0.73 2.64 -20.00
N LYS A 26 1.90 2.28 -20.55
CA LYS A 26 2.26 0.88 -20.82
C LYS A 26 2.14 0.00 -19.58
N PHE A 27 2.48 0.55 -18.41
CA PHE A 27 2.39 -0.16 -17.13
C PHE A 27 0.94 -0.44 -16.76
N ASP A 28 0.06 0.57 -16.89
CA ASP A 28 -1.38 0.43 -16.59
C ASP A 28 -2.07 -0.55 -17.53
N ASP A 29 -1.80 -0.43 -18.84
CA ASP A 29 -2.36 -1.34 -19.85
C ASP A 29 -1.91 -2.78 -19.62
N LEU A 30 -0.65 -2.98 -19.22
CA LEU A 30 -0.13 -4.31 -18.95
C LEU A 30 -0.80 -4.94 -17.72
N ILE A 31 -0.98 -4.19 -16.64
CA ILE A 31 -1.71 -4.68 -15.45
C ILE A 31 -3.18 -4.96 -15.79
N GLU A 32 -3.86 -4.04 -16.48
CA GLU A 32 -5.26 -4.22 -16.88
C GLU A 32 -5.46 -5.47 -17.75
N ASN A 33 -4.59 -5.65 -18.76
CA ASN A 33 -4.66 -6.81 -19.64
C ASN A 33 -4.39 -8.12 -18.89
N LYS A 34 -3.36 -8.16 -18.03
CA LYS A 34 -3.03 -9.35 -17.24
C LYS A 34 -4.08 -9.66 -16.18
N TRP A 35 -4.68 -8.64 -15.58
CA TRP A 35 -5.81 -8.79 -14.68
C TRP A 35 -7.02 -9.43 -15.36
N LYS A 36 -7.43 -8.91 -16.54
CA LYS A 36 -8.53 -9.48 -17.34
C LYS A 36 -8.25 -10.92 -17.75
N GLN A 37 -7.01 -11.23 -18.14
CA GLN A 37 -6.59 -12.61 -18.45
C GLN A 37 -6.67 -13.52 -17.23
N ALA A 38 -6.20 -13.07 -16.07
CA ALA A 38 -6.27 -13.81 -14.81
C ALA A 38 -7.72 -14.08 -14.37
N GLU A 39 -8.62 -13.12 -14.56
CA GLU A 39 -10.05 -13.31 -14.31
C GLU A 39 -10.65 -14.36 -15.26
N LYS A 40 -10.39 -14.23 -16.57
CA LYS A 40 -10.85 -15.19 -17.59
C LYS A 40 -10.36 -16.61 -17.31
N ASN A 41 -9.12 -16.74 -16.83
CA ASN A 41 -8.48 -18.02 -16.52
C ASN A 41 -8.75 -18.51 -15.09
N SER A 42 -9.63 -17.85 -14.32
CA SER A 42 -9.99 -18.25 -12.95
C SER A 42 -8.80 -18.37 -11.99
N VAL A 43 -7.81 -17.47 -12.12
CA VAL A 43 -6.63 -17.41 -11.24
C VAL A 43 -7.00 -16.93 -9.82
N PHE A 44 -7.99 -16.04 -9.72
CA PHE A 44 -8.46 -15.53 -8.42
C PHE A 44 -9.31 -16.56 -7.67
N LYS A 45 -9.21 -16.56 -6.34
CA LYS A 45 -10.01 -17.45 -5.48
C LYS A 45 -11.51 -17.14 -5.49
N TYR A 46 -11.88 -15.94 -5.90
CA TYR A 46 -13.25 -15.48 -6.06
C TYR A 46 -13.27 -14.37 -7.11
N LYS A 47 -14.43 -14.17 -7.72
CA LYS A 47 -14.65 -13.01 -8.58
C LYS A 47 -14.81 -11.77 -7.71
N LEU A 48 -14.02 -10.74 -7.97
CA LEU A 48 -14.16 -9.47 -7.26
C LEU A 48 -15.52 -8.84 -7.63
N ASN A 49 -16.39 -8.69 -6.65
CA ASN A 49 -17.75 -8.16 -6.85
C ASN A 49 -18.19 -7.32 -5.65
N ILE A 50 -17.64 -6.11 -5.54
CA ILE A 50 -17.99 -5.18 -4.47
C ILE A 50 -19.26 -4.41 -4.89
N ILE A 51 -20.41 -4.83 -4.37
CA ILE A 51 -21.71 -4.20 -4.69
C ILE A 51 -22.10 -3.14 -3.66
N LYS A 52 -21.78 -3.36 -2.37
CA LYS A 52 -22.13 -2.44 -1.28
C LYS A 52 -20.91 -1.60 -0.89
N SER A 53 -20.97 -0.31 -1.19
CA SER A 53 -19.98 0.69 -0.80
C SER A 53 -20.68 1.94 -0.28
N LYS A 54 -20.19 2.56 0.80
CA LYS A 54 -20.71 3.85 1.31
C LYS A 54 -19.61 4.70 1.91
N TYR A 55 -19.70 6.01 1.70
CA TYR A 55 -18.94 6.95 2.53
C TYR A 55 -19.56 7.01 3.92
N LEU A 56 -18.74 6.91 4.95
CA LEU A 56 -19.17 7.15 6.32
C LEU A 56 -19.38 8.66 6.50
N GLN A 57 -20.47 9.03 7.19
CA GLN A 57 -20.81 10.42 7.43
C GLN A 57 -19.89 11.00 8.51
N GLY A 58 -19.24 12.13 8.20
CA GLY A 58 -18.38 12.88 9.11
C GLY A 58 -17.33 13.70 8.35
N ASN A 59 -16.21 13.99 9.01
CA ASN A 59 -15.18 14.90 8.52
C ASN A 59 -14.07 14.21 7.71
N TYR A 60 -13.93 12.88 7.83
CA TYR A 60 -12.83 12.14 7.22
C TYR A 60 -13.17 11.52 5.87
N GLY A 61 -14.45 11.27 5.59
CA GLY A 61 -14.94 10.72 4.32
C GLY A 61 -14.44 9.31 4.05
N PHE A 62 -14.36 8.46 5.08
CA PHE A 62 -13.92 7.07 4.90
C PHE A 62 -14.85 6.28 3.97
N ILE A 63 -14.28 5.46 3.10
CA ILE A 63 -15.04 4.59 2.19
C ILE A 63 -15.11 3.19 2.77
N ALA A 64 -16.32 2.75 3.15
CA ALA A 64 -16.57 1.38 3.59
C ALA A 64 -17.04 0.54 2.41
N GLN A 65 -16.38 -0.61 2.17
CA GLN A 65 -16.75 -1.59 1.15
C GLN A 65 -17.00 -2.95 1.81
N LEU A 66 -18.18 -3.54 1.58
CA LEU A 66 -18.47 -4.89 2.04
C LEU A 66 -17.90 -5.92 1.06
N ASN A 67 -17.00 -6.78 1.54
CA ASN A 67 -16.37 -7.81 0.73
C ASN A 67 -16.44 -9.19 1.44
N LEU A 68 -17.63 -9.80 1.39
CA LEU A 68 -17.91 -11.10 2.01
C LEU A 68 -17.11 -12.24 1.38
N ASP A 69 -16.93 -12.22 0.06
CA ASP A 69 -16.17 -13.27 -0.65
C ASP A 69 -14.71 -13.27 -0.23
N ARG A 70 -14.11 -12.08 -0.07
CA ARG A 70 -12.76 -12.00 0.46
C ARG A 70 -12.68 -12.49 1.90
N ALA A 71 -13.67 -12.18 2.73
CA ALA A 71 -13.69 -12.67 4.12
C ALA A 71 -13.70 -14.20 4.18
N LYS A 72 -14.47 -14.86 3.29
CA LYS A 72 -14.64 -16.31 3.25
C LYS A 72 -13.51 -17.05 2.54
N ASN A 73 -13.04 -16.54 1.40
CA ASN A 73 -12.18 -17.28 0.48
C ASN A 73 -10.68 -16.95 0.65
N ARG A 74 -10.33 -15.91 1.40
CA ARG A 74 -8.93 -15.58 1.66
C ARG A 74 -8.27 -16.69 2.47
N ARG A 75 -7.00 -16.96 2.16
CA ARG A 75 -6.14 -17.82 3.00
C ARG A 75 -6.14 -17.36 4.46
N THR A 76 -6.06 -18.32 5.38
CA THR A 76 -5.71 -18.04 6.76
C THR A 76 -4.35 -17.35 6.81
N PRO A 77 -4.23 -16.17 7.46
CA PRO A 77 -2.95 -15.50 7.64
C PRO A 77 -1.96 -16.40 8.38
N GLU A 78 -0.68 -16.21 8.10
CA GLU A 78 0.37 -16.78 8.93
C GLU A 78 0.31 -16.23 10.36
N ASP A 79 0.58 -17.10 11.34
CA ASP A 79 0.78 -16.72 12.73
C ASP A 79 2.12 -15.98 12.90
N ILE A 80 2.01 -14.65 12.94
CA ILE A 80 3.13 -13.70 13.04
C ILE A 80 3.16 -13.18 14.48
N THR A 81 4.21 -13.55 15.19
CA THR A 81 4.42 -13.21 16.61
C THR A 81 5.56 -12.20 16.83
N SER A 82 6.34 -11.89 15.80
CA SER A 82 7.47 -10.97 15.87
C SER A 82 7.74 -10.29 14.52
N MET A 83 8.24 -9.06 14.58
CA MET A 83 8.78 -8.30 13.44
C MET A 83 10.03 -8.94 12.83
N LYS A 84 10.80 -9.71 13.61
CA LYS A 84 12.03 -10.39 13.19
C LYS A 84 11.81 -11.87 12.85
N LYS A 85 10.56 -12.30 12.64
CA LYS A 85 10.26 -13.68 12.24
C LYS A 85 11.01 -13.99 10.94
N SER A 86 11.89 -14.98 10.97
CA SER A 86 12.63 -15.43 9.79
C SER A 86 11.69 -16.02 8.74
N PHE A 87 12.10 -15.92 7.48
CA PHE A 87 11.43 -16.62 6.38
C PHE A 87 11.38 -18.13 6.65
N ASP A 88 10.27 -18.77 6.28
CA ASP A 88 10.10 -20.22 6.40
C ASP A 88 9.76 -20.84 5.05
N LYS A 89 10.73 -21.55 4.47
CA LYS A 89 10.58 -22.24 3.19
C LYS A 89 9.52 -23.32 3.20
N ASN A 90 9.12 -23.86 4.35
CA ASN A 90 8.12 -24.93 4.45
C ASN A 90 6.70 -24.37 4.38
N ARG A 91 6.49 -23.12 4.82
CA ARG A 91 5.21 -22.42 4.69
C ARG A 91 4.97 -21.99 3.25
N PHE A 92 3.77 -21.49 2.98
CA PHE A 92 3.51 -20.85 1.70
C PHE A 92 4.42 -19.63 1.54
N ASN A 93 5.01 -19.50 0.36
CA ASN A 93 5.81 -18.35 -0.04
C ASN A 93 5.74 -18.21 -1.58
N PHE A 94 6.16 -17.05 -2.09
CA PHE A 94 6.06 -16.74 -3.51
C PHE A 94 6.97 -17.55 -4.43
N THR A 95 7.94 -18.34 -3.94
CA THR A 95 8.70 -19.26 -4.83
C THR A 95 7.82 -20.42 -5.32
N LYS A 96 6.69 -20.67 -4.66
CA LYS A 96 5.76 -21.80 -4.91
C LYS A 96 4.51 -21.45 -5.73
N ILE A 97 4.36 -20.20 -6.18
CA ILE A 97 3.20 -19.78 -6.97
C ILE A 97 3.19 -20.45 -8.35
N LYS A 98 2.01 -20.56 -8.95
CA LYS A 98 1.87 -21.05 -10.32
C LYS A 98 2.31 -19.98 -11.31
N ASN A 99 2.79 -20.39 -12.48
CA ASN A 99 3.15 -19.45 -13.55
C ASN A 99 1.98 -18.58 -14.01
N GLU A 100 0.75 -19.11 -13.93
CA GLU A 100 -0.49 -18.38 -14.25
C GLU A 100 -0.75 -17.19 -13.30
N GLU A 101 -0.16 -17.19 -12.10
CA GLU A 101 -0.24 -16.07 -11.16
C GLU A 101 0.74 -14.95 -11.54
N ILE A 102 1.74 -15.20 -12.39
CA ILE A 102 2.74 -14.20 -12.77
C ILE A 102 2.19 -13.33 -13.90
N PHE A 103 2.03 -12.03 -13.63
CA PHE A 103 1.63 -11.07 -14.66
C PHE A 103 2.81 -10.82 -15.62
N PHE A 104 3.95 -10.41 -15.09
CA PHE A 104 5.17 -10.14 -15.86
C PHE A 104 6.40 -10.03 -14.95
N ASP A 105 7.57 -10.19 -15.55
CA ASP A 105 8.87 -9.86 -14.96
C ASP A 105 9.13 -8.35 -15.05
N VAL A 106 9.86 -7.81 -14.08
CA VAL A 106 10.31 -6.42 -14.05
C VAL A 106 11.83 -6.40 -14.12
N GLY A 107 12.37 -6.08 -15.30
CA GLY A 107 13.81 -5.97 -15.49
C GLY A 107 14.37 -6.92 -16.52
N ASP A 108 14.99 -8.02 -16.10
CA ASP A 108 15.90 -8.83 -16.92
C ASP A 108 15.33 -10.18 -17.38
N GLY A 109 14.06 -10.47 -17.07
CA GLY A 109 13.39 -11.72 -17.47
C GLY A 109 13.80 -12.94 -16.64
N THR A 110 14.54 -12.77 -15.54
CA THR A 110 15.00 -13.88 -14.69
C THR A 110 13.89 -14.48 -13.82
N GLY A 111 12.75 -13.80 -13.69
CA GLY A 111 11.68 -14.15 -12.76
C GLY A 111 11.99 -13.78 -11.31
N SER A 112 13.10 -13.06 -11.06
CA SER A 112 13.51 -12.64 -9.71
C SER A 112 12.64 -11.49 -9.21
N ASP A 113 12.35 -10.51 -10.06
CA ASP A 113 11.50 -9.37 -9.75
C ASP A 113 10.25 -9.46 -10.59
N VAL A 114 9.10 -9.70 -9.95
CA VAL A 114 7.86 -10.00 -10.69
C VAL A 114 6.68 -9.24 -10.14
N ILE A 115 5.78 -8.84 -11.05
CA ILE A 115 4.41 -8.49 -10.71
C ILE A 115 3.56 -9.76 -10.82
N ILE A 116 2.82 -10.08 -9.77
CA ILE A 116 1.95 -11.26 -9.70
C ILE A 116 0.52 -10.87 -9.31
N ALA A 117 -0.45 -11.67 -9.71
CA ALA A 117 -1.83 -11.56 -9.25
C ALA A 117 -1.87 -11.68 -7.72
N ASN A 118 -2.61 -10.79 -7.06
CA ASN A 118 -3.08 -11.14 -5.73
C ASN A 118 -4.32 -12.03 -5.87
N VAL A 119 -4.15 -13.34 -5.65
CA VAL A 119 -5.24 -14.33 -5.78
C VAL A 119 -6.41 -14.10 -4.80
N SER A 120 -6.30 -13.17 -3.84
CA SER A 120 -7.39 -12.72 -2.96
C SER A 120 -7.55 -11.19 -3.04
N PRO A 121 -8.04 -10.68 -4.19
CA PRO A 121 -8.00 -9.27 -4.52
C PRO A 121 -8.85 -8.38 -3.60
N LEU A 122 -8.35 -7.18 -3.31
CA LEU A 122 -9.05 -6.18 -2.50
C LEU A 122 -9.92 -5.30 -3.38
N GLU A 123 -9.39 -4.94 -4.55
CA GLU A 123 -9.97 -4.03 -5.52
C GLU A 123 -9.44 -4.42 -6.92
N TYR A 124 -9.97 -3.79 -7.96
CA TYR A 124 -9.52 -3.96 -9.34
C TYR A 124 -7.99 -3.79 -9.49
N GLY A 125 -7.39 -4.68 -10.29
CA GLY A 125 -5.96 -4.66 -10.59
C GLY A 125 -5.06 -4.99 -9.39
N HIS A 126 -5.60 -5.54 -8.29
CA HIS A 126 -4.80 -5.89 -7.12
C HIS A 126 -3.72 -6.94 -7.46
N CYS A 127 -2.47 -6.49 -7.52
CA CYS A 127 -1.30 -7.29 -7.79
C CYS A 127 -0.22 -7.04 -6.73
N LEU A 128 0.80 -7.89 -6.73
CA LEU A 128 1.93 -7.81 -5.80
C LEU A 128 3.22 -7.66 -6.59
N PHE A 129 4.09 -6.77 -6.13
CA PHE A 129 5.48 -6.77 -6.56
C PHE A 129 6.30 -7.61 -5.58
N ILE A 130 6.97 -8.65 -6.11
CA ILE A 130 7.85 -9.54 -5.36
C ILE A 130 9.28 -9.24 -5.80
N PRO A 131 10.02 -8.38 -5.06
CA PRO A 131 11.44 -8.17 -5.32
C PRO A 131 12.26 -9.35 -4.84
N ASP A 132 13.32 -9.70 -5.57
CA ASP A 132 14.31 -10.69 -5.17
C ASP A 132 13.66 -12.03 -4.73
N ARG A 133 12.64 -12.47 -5.47
CA ARG A 133 11.75 -13.60 -5.14
C ARG A 133 12.48 -14.86 -4.69
N PHE A 134 13.65 -15.14 -5.27
CA PHE A 134 14.43 -16.34 -4.97
C PHE A 134 15.47 -16.15 -3.86
N LYS A 135 15.65 -14.92 -3.33
CA LYS A 135 16.47 -14.67 -2.13
C LYS A 135 15.75 -15.01 -0.83
N GLU A 136 14.46 -15.37 -0.90
CA GLU A 136 13.69 -15.84 0.26
C GLU A 136 13.70 -14.85 1.43
N LEU A 137 13.65 -13.55 1.13
CA LEU A 137 13.70 -12.51 2.15
C LEU A 137 12.38 -12.46 2.96
N PRO A 138 12.44 -12.23 4.29
CA PRO A 138 11.25 -12.01 5.09
C PRO A 138 10.51 -10.73 4.66
N GLN A 139 9.30 -10.51 5.17
CA GLN A 139 8.50 -9.32 4.87
C GLN A 139 9.09 -8.05 5.51
N VAL A 140 10.18 -7.56 4.92
CA VAL A 140 10.94 -6.36 5.32
C VAL A 140 11.24 -5.54 4.08
N VAL A 141 11.13 -4.22 4.18
CA VAL A 141 11.53 -3.28 3.13
C VAL A 141 13.05 -3.24 3.03
N THR A 142 13.55 -3.25 1.80
CA THR A 142 14.96 -3.02 1.45
C THR A 142 15.12 -1.69 0.74
N LYS A 143 16.34 -1.13 0.73
CA LYS A 143 16.68 0.07 -0.03
C LYS A 143 16.31 -0.09 -1.52
N THR A 144 16.69 -1.21 -2.13
CA THR A 144 16.42 -1.49 -3.55
C THR A 144 14.93 -1.64 -3.83
N SER A 145 14.18 -2.33 -2.94
CA SER A 145 12.76 -2.55 -3.18
C SER A 145 11.94 -1.26 -3.14
N ILE A 146 12.23 -0.34 -2.19
CA ILE A 146 11.44 0.90 -2.09
C ILE A 146 11.70 1.83 -3.28
N ILE A 147 12.94 1.89 -3.78
CA ILE A 147 13.27 2.64 -5.00
C ILE A 147 12.46 2.07 -6.18
N LYS A 148 12.56 0.75 -6.43
CA LYS A 148 11.86 0.10 -7.54
C LYS A 148 10.35 0.30 -7.50
N VAL A 149 9.69 0.16 -6.34
CA VAL A 149 8.24 0.33 -6.28
C VAL A 149 7.80 1.78 -6.46
N VAL A 150 8.61 2.76 -6.04
CA VAL A 150 8.35 4.18 -6.32
C VAL A 150 8.47 4.45 -7.82
N GLU A 151 9.49 3.92 -8.49
CA GLU A 151 9.65 4.04 -9.94
C GLU A 151 8.49 3.39 -10.70
N LEU A 152 8.11 2.15 -10.34
CA LEU A 152 6.96 1.47 -10.92
C LEU A 152 5.65 2.25 -10.69
N PHE A 153 5.47 2.84 -9.51
CA PHE A 153 4.34 3.71 -9.23
C PHE A 153 4.31 4.93 -10.15
N LEU A 154 5.47 5.54 -10.42
CA LEU A 154 5.61 6.69 -11.32
C LEU A 154 5.42 6.31 -12.80
N CYS A 155 5.65 5.06 -13.19
CA CYS A 155 5.33 4.57 -14.54
C CYS A 155 3.82 4.60 -14.82
N SER A 156 2.97 4.65 -13.80
CA SER A 156 1.52 4.74 -13.96
C SER A 156 1.05 6.16 -14.24
N GLN A 157 0.16 6.28 -15.21
CA GLN A 157 -0.59 7.49 -15.54
C GLN A 157 -1.99 7.51 -14.88
N SER A 158 -2.28 6.55 -14.02
CA SER A 158 -3.54 6.49 -13.29
C SER A 158 -3.50 7.31 -12.01
N THR A 159 -4.53 8.14 -11.81
CA THR A 159 -4.77 8.85 -10.54
C THR A 159 -5.37 7.94 -9.46
N TYR A 160 -5.64 6.67 -9.80
CA TYR A 160 -6.28 5.68 -8.93
C TYR A 160 -5.33 4.58 -8.46
N LEU A 161 -4.11 4.49 -9.00
CA LEU A 161 -3.13 3.53 -8.51
C LEU A 161 -2.76 3.86 -7.06
N ARG A 162 -2.66 2.81 -6.24
CA ARG A 162 -2.25 2.84 -4.84
C ARG A 162 -1.14 1.83 -4.65
N LEU A 163 -0.11 2.19 -3.90
CA LEU A 163 1.00 1.32 -3.54
C LEU A 163 1.04 1.20 -2.02
N ILE A 164 1.00 -0.03 -1.50
CA ILE A 164 0.93 -0.26 -0.06
C ILE A 164 1.88 -1.36 0.43
N PHE A 165 2.25 -1.26 1.70
CA PHE A 165 3.03 -2.26 2.42
C PHE A 165 2.51 -2.43 3.85
N ASN A 166 2.50 -3.69 4.29
CA ASN A 166 2.27 -4.06 5.68
C ASN A 166 3.52 -4.78 6.17
N SER A 167 4.14 -4.31 7.25
CA SER A 167 5.19 -5.08 7.91
C SER A 167 4.59 -6.33 8.58
N LEU A 168 5.47 -7.25 8.99
CA LEU A 168 5.12 -8.23 10.02
C LEU A 168 4.50 -7.51 11.23
N CYS A 169 3.59 -8.15 11.97
CA CYS A 169 2.87 -7.52 13.09
C CYS A 169 2.05 -6.24 12.76
N ALA A 170 2.08 -5.75 11.51
CA ALA A 170 1.26 -4.66 10.95
C ALA A 170 0.24 -5.16 9.92
N HIS A 171 -0.26 -6.36 10.17
CA HIS A 171 -1.23 -7.07 9.35
C HIS A 171 -0.74 -7.61 7.99
N ALA A 172 0.56 -7.82 7.78
CA ALA A 172 1.03 -8.74 6.74
C ALA A 172 0.39 -10.13 6.89
N SER A 173 0.29 -10.89 5.78
CA SER A 173 -0.35 -12.21 5.76
C SER A 173 0.55 -13.36 5.31
N VAL A 174 1.70 -13.01 4.72
CA VAL A 174 2.74 -13.91 4.22
C VAL A 174 4.07 -13.34 4.67
N ASN A 175 4.95 -14.15 5.26
CA ASN A 175 6.32 -13.75 5.55
C ASN A 175 7.26 -14.04 4.37
N HIS A 176 7.10 -13.27 3.29
CA HIS A 176 8.02 -13.22 2.15
C HIS A 176 7.87 -11.83 1.55
N HIS A 177 8.97 -11.09 1.38
CA HIS A 177 8.99 -9.71 0.88
C HIS A 177 8.06 -9.46 -0.33
N HIS A 178 7.05 -8.61 -0.14
CA HIS A 178 6.13 -8.16 -1.18
C HIS A 178 5.56 -6.78 -0.90
N TRP A 179 5.27 -6.07 -1.99
CA TRP A 179 4.51 -4.83 -2.03
C TRP A 179 3.20 -5.07 -2.77
N HIS A 180 2.20 -4.23 -2.54
CA HIS A 180 0.92 -4.34 -3.21
C HIS A 180 0.64 -3.12 -4.08
N PHE A 181 0.04 -3.36 -5.25
CA PHE A 181 -0.55 -2.35 -6.10
C PHE A 181 -2.03 -2.64 -6.30
N TYR A 182 -2.88 -1.63 -6.32
CA TYR A 182 -4.29 -1.76 -6.70
C TYR A 182 -4.87 -0.42 -7.16
N TYR A 183 -6.00 -0.44 -7.89
CA TYR A 183 -6.64 0.78 -8.40
C TYR A 183 -7.91 1.11 -7.64
N LEU A 184 -7.86 2.11 -6.76
CA LEU A 184 -9.02 2.57 -6.01
C LEU A 184 -9.68 3.76 -6.71
N LYS A 185 -10.84 3.55 -7.35
CA LYS A 185 -11.61 4.62 -8.03
C LYS A 185 -12.46 5.46 -7.08
N TYR A 186 -11.90 5.81 -5.93
CA TYR A 186 -12.48 6.70 -4.92
C TYR A 186 -11.45 7.77 -4.55
N ARG A 187 -11.93 8.99 -4.28
CA ARG A 187 -11.09 10.08 -3.77
C ARG A 187 -11.06 9.98 -2.25
N MET A 188 -9.85 10.07 -1.71
CA MET A 188 -9.60 9.93 -0.28
C MET A 188 -9.05 11.23 0.30
N LEU A 189 -9.44 11.57 1.53
CA LEU A 189 -9.00 12.81 2.21
C LEU A 189 -7.48 12.97 2.22
N LEU A 190 -6.73 11.88 2.41
CA LEU A 190 -5.26 11.95 2.45
C LEU A 190 -4.63 12.36 1.10
N GLU A 191 -5.36 12.29 -0.02
CA GLU A 191 -4.85 12.80 -1.31
C GLU A 191 -4.70 14.32 -1.33
N ASN A 192 -5.43 15.06 -0.49
CA ASN A 192 -5.40 16.54 -0.46
C ASN A 192 -5.33 17.16 0.94
N ILE A 193 -5.26 16.35 2.01
CA ILE A 193 -5.20 16.85 3.39
C ILE A 193 -3.99 17.78 3.59
N GLU A 194 -4.16 18.80 4.43
CA GLU A 194 -3.06 19.61 4.92
C GLU A 194 -2.20 18.82 5.93
N THR A 195 -0.91 19.13 5.94
CA THR A 195 0.11 18.49 6.75
C THR A 195 1.01 19.55 7.37
N ASP A 196 1.51 19.30 8.58
CA ASP A 196 2.37 20.23 9.30
C ASP A 196 3.84 19.87 9.05
N LYS A 197 4.68 20.86 8.77
CA LYS A 197 6.14 20.68 8.71
C LYS A 197 6.67 20.17 10.05
N PHE A 198 7.59 19.21 10.02
CA PHE A 198 8.11 18.57 11.23
C PHE A 198 9.64 18.60 11.36
N ALA A 199 10.36 18.06 10.36
CA ALA A 199 11.83 17.95 10.34
C ALA A 199 12.35 17.79 8.90
N GLY A 200 13.25 18.65 8.42
CA GLY A 200 13.67 18.62 7.01
C GLY A 200 12.49 18.51 6.02
N PRO A 201 12.46 17.50 5.12
CA PRO A 201 11.34 17.24 4.20
C PRO A 201 10.17 16.45 4.83
N LEU A 202 10.29 16.04 6.10
CA LEU A 202 9.29 15.27 6.83
C LEU A 202 8.17 16.18 7.35
N GLU A 203 6.95 15.76 7.08
CA GLU A 203 5.73 16.36 7.59
C GLU A 203 4.92 15.34 8.41
N VAL A 204 3.89 15.81 9.13
CA VAL A 204 3.05 14.97 9.99
C VAL A 204 1.56 15.25 9.78
N LEU A 205 0.74 14.23 10.02
CA LEU A 205 -0.71 14.31 9.98
C LEU A 205 -1.25 14.96 11.27
N LYS A 206 -1.90 16.11 11.16
CA LYS A 206 -2.51 16.81 12.30
C LYS A 206 -3.98 16.43 12.50
N ASN A 207 -4.79 16.72 11.49
CA ASN A 207 -6.26 16.61 11.52
C ASN A 207 -6.74 15.30 10.91
N TYR A 208 -6.03 14.21 11.21
CA TYR A 208 -6.37 12.86 10.81
C TYR A 208 -6.20 11.92 12.01
N PRO A 209 -7.06 10.90 12.18
CA PRO A 209 -7.02 10.06 13.38
C PRO A 209 -5.79 9.15 13.40
N ALA A 210 -5.39 8.57 12.27
CA ALA A 210 -4.16 7.78 12.21
C ALA A 210 -2.92 8.71 12.22
N LYS A 211 -2.21 8.78 13.35
CA LYS A 211 -1.00 9.58 13.51
C LYS A 211 0.17 8.95 12.75
N GLY A 212 0.76 9.71 11.85
CA GLY A 212 1.82 9.21 10.98
C GLY A 212 2.61 10.33 10.33
N PHE A 213 3.69 9.91 9.68
CA PHE A 213 4.57 10.78 8.91
C PHE A 213 4.14 10.85 7.45
N CYS A 214 4.46 11.96 6.80
CA CYS A 214 4.19 12.22 5.40
C CYS A 214 5.45 12.76 4.73
N LEU A 215 5.85 12.15 3.63
CA LEU A 215 6.83 12.68 2.69
C LEU A 215 6.12 13.05 1.39
N LYS A 216 6.51 14.16 0.80
CA LYS A 216 6.02 14.63 -0.51
C LYS A 216 7.16 14.55 -1.52
N LEU A 217 6.91 13.96 -2.68
CA LEU A 217 7.89 13.88 -3.77
C LEU A 217 8.34 15.29 -4.22
N SER A 218 7.40 16.24 -4.22
CA SER A 218 7.68 17.64 -4.52
C SER A 218 8.74 18.29 -3.60
N SER A 219 8.91 17.80 -2.36
CA SER A 219 9.96 18.26 -1.44
C SER A 219 11.38 17.84 -1.86
N PHE A 220 11.50 16.97 -2.85
CA PHE A 220 12.77 16.43 -3.36
C PHE A 220 13.08 16.89 -4.79
N ASN A 221 12.51 18.00 -5.26
CA ASN A 221 12.60 18.43 -6.65
C ASN A 221 12.18 17.34 -7.65
N ASN A 222 11.18 16.53 -7.27
CA ASN A 222 10.71 15.38 -8.02
C ASN A 222 11.77 14.28 -8.27
N ASP A 223 12.79 14.19 -7.42
CA ASP A 223 13.78 13.11 -7.43
C ASP A 223 13.22 11.85 -6.73
N PRO A 224 12.86 10.79 -7.47
CA PRO A 224 12.23 9.60 -6.90
C PRO A 224 13.19 8.81 -6.00
N GLU A 225 14.49 8.81 -6.32
CA GLU A 225 15.49 8.09 -5.54
C GLU A 225 15.63 8.74 -4.17
N LYS A 226 15.84 10.07 -4.10
CA LYS A 226 15.93 10.78 -2.81
C LYS A 226 14.68 10.61 -1.97
N PHE A 227 13.50 10.70 -2.59
CA PHE A 227 12.22 10.46 -1.93
C PHE A 227 12.14 9.05 -1.32
N ALA A 228 12.51 8.02 -2.08
CA ALA A 228 12.55 6.64 -1.62
C ALA A 228 13.61 6.41 -0.53
N LEU A 229 14.78 7.03 -0.63
CA LEU A 229 15.87 6.90 0.33
C LEU A 229 15.56 7.52 1.69
N ILE A 230 14.93 8.71 1.70
CA ILE A 230 14.49 9.31 2.96
C ILE A 230 13.35 8.49 3.58
N GLY A 231 12.40 8.01 2.79
CA GLY A 231 11.39 7.05 3.25
C GLY A 231 12.03 5.80 3.85
N PHE A 232 13.03 5.21 3.17
CA PHE A 232 13.77 4.05 3.64
C PHE A 232 14.46 4.31 4.98
N LYS A 233 15.04 5.49 5.19
CA LYS A 233 15.73 5.84 6.44
C LYS A 233 14.78 5.69 7.64
N ILE A 234 13.57 6.24 7.52
CA ILE A 234 12.52 6.13 8.55
C ILE A 234 12.06 4.69 8.73
N ILE A 235 11.77 3.99 7.62
CA ILE A 235 11.30 2.60 7.65
C ILE A 235 12.35 1.68 8.28
N ASN A 236 13.62 1.85 7.92
CA ASN A 236 14.72 1.04 8.44
C ASN A 236 14.89 1.26 9.95
N TYR A 237 14.77 2.50 10.44
CA TYR A 237 14.72 2.76 11.88
C TYR A 237 13.58 1.98 12.56
N LEU A 238 12.37 1.98 11.99
CA LEU A 238 11.24 1.23 12.54
C LEU A 238 11.50 -0.29 12.51
N GLN A 239 12.11 -0.81 11.44
CA GLN A 239 12.48 -2.23 11.31
C GLN A 239 13.52 -2.65 12.34
N ASP A 240 14.60 -1.88 12.50
CA ASP A 240 15.69 -2.17 13.43
C ASP A 240 15.22 -2.19 14.88
N ASN A 241 14.26 -1.32 15.21
CA ASN A 241 13.63 -1.22 16.53
C ASN A 241 12.37 -2.07 16.70
N GLU A 242 12.07 -2.98 15.76
CA GLU A 242 10.93 -3.89 15.81
C GLU A 242 9.56 -3.20 15.99
N ILE A 243 9.43 -2.01 15.42
CA ILE A 243 8.19 -1.24 15.40
C ILE A 243 7.36 -1.66 14.19
N SER A 244 6.19 -2.23 14.47
CA SER A 244 5.18 -2.53 13.46
C SER A 244 4.80 -1.28 12.68
N HIS A 245 4.74 -1.37 11.35
CA HIS A 245 4.47 -0.21 10.51
C HIS A 245 3.75 -0.54 9.20
N ASN A 246 3.08 0.49 8.67
CA ASN A 246 2.39 0.47 7.38
C ASN A 246 2.89 1.62 6.51
N ILE A 247 2.94 1.39 5.19
CA ILE A 247 3.39 2.39 4.21
C ILE A 247 2.35 2.48 3.11
N TYR A 248 1.94 3.70 2.76
CA TYR A 248 0.98 3.95 1.70
C TYR A 248 1.48 5.07 0.79
N ILE A 249 1.52 4.82 -0.51
CA ILE A 249 1.95 5.76 -1.52
C ILE A 249 0.80 6.02 -2.49
N THR A 250 0.51 7.31 -2.70
CA THR A 250 -0.60 7.78 -3.54
C THR A 250 -0.25 9.05 -4.29
N ARG A 251 -0.93 9.29 -5.40
CA ARG A 251 -1.00 10.62 -6.01
C ARG A 251 -1.71 11.58 -5.05
N ALA A 252 -1.26 12.81 -5.04
CA ALA A 252 -1.84 13.89 -4.27
C ALA A 252 -2.12 15.10 -5.16
N PHE A 253 -3.07 15.92 -4.72
CA PHE A 253 -3.48 17.13 -5.41
C PHE A 253 -3.76 18.24 -4.40
N LYS A 254 -3.69 19.49 -4.85
CA LYS A 254 -4.21 20.63 -4.10
C LYS A 254 -5.65 20.88 -4.52
N SER A 255 -6.52 21.18 -3.55
CA SER A 255 -7.90 21.54 -3.86
C SER A 255 -7.93 22.75 -4.81
N SER A 256 -8.48 22.57 -6.00
CA SER A 256 -8.65 23.65 -6.99
C SER A 256 -10.12 24.01 -7.12
N THR A 257 -10.41 25.30 -7.28
CA THR A 257 -11.76 25.82 -7.58
C THR A 257 -12.22 25.51 -9.01
N SER A 258 -11.35 24.94 -9.85
CA SER A 258 -11.65 24.50 -11.21
C SER A 258 -12.11 23.04 -11.27
N ASP A 259 -12.97 22.70 -12.23
CA ASP A 259 -13.39 21.33 -12.57
C ASP A 259 -12.22 20.38 -12.91
N LYS A 260 -11.06 20.95 -13.24
CA LYS A 260 -9.81 20.23 -13.52
C LYS A 260 -8.99 20.04 -12.24
N ILE A 261 -8.87 18.80 -11.76
CA ILE A 261 -7.98 18.46 -10.65
C ILE A 261 -6.63 18.04 -11.23
N ILE A 262 -5.57 18.70 -10.79
CA ILE A 262 -4.20 18.38 -11.15
C ILE A 262 -3.55 17.64 -9.99
N PHE A 263 -3.06 16.43 -10.26
CA PHE A 263 -2.23 15.67 -9.34
C PHE A 263 -0.78 15.98 -9.65
N ASP A 264 -0.18 16.89 -8.90
CA ASP A 264 1.18 17.40 -9.09
C ASP A 264 2.16 16.88 -8.04
N ASP A 265 1.75 15.91 -7.21
CA ASP A 265 2.58 15.36 -6.15
C ASP A 265 2.31 13.87 -5.90
N VAL A 266 3.25 13.23 -5.22
CA VAL A 266 3.16 11.88 -4.68
C VAL A 266 3.44 11.94 -3.19
N ARG A 267 2.57 11.35 -2.38
CA ARG A 267 2.72 11.30 -0.93
C ARG A 267 3.02 9.88 -0.48
N MET A 268 4.02 9.73 0.39
CA MET A 268 4.30 8.52 1.14
C MET A 268 3.91 8.74 2.60
N TYR A 269 2.92 7.98 3.05
CA TYR A 269 2.50 7.92 4.44
C TYR A 269 3.17 6.75 5.14
N ILE A 270 3.71 7.00 6.33
CA ILE A 270 4.35 5.98 7.17
C ILE A 270 3.71 6.05 8.56
N TRP A 271 3.02 4.97 8.95
CA TRP A 271 2.43 4.84 10.28
C TRP A 271 3.20 3.83 11.09
N ALA A 272 3.79 4.28 12.20
CA ALA A 272 4.22 3.41 13.28
C ALA A 272 2.99 3.06 14.14
N ARG A 273 2.80 1.79 14.48
CA ARG A 273 1.56 1.33 15.12
C ARG A 273 1.78 0.25 16.17
N LYS A 274 0.78 0.06 17.03
CA LYS A 274 0.71 -1.06 17.96
C LYS A 274 0.79 -2.38 17.20
N SER A 275 1.61 -3.31 17.69
CA SER A 275 1.74 -4.64 17.08
C SER A 275 0.43 -5.42 17.18
N SER A 276 0.08 -6.13 16.12
CA SER A 276 -1.01 -7.11 16.10
C SER A 276 -0.39 -8.50 15.96
N PHE A 277 -0.50 -9.29 17.02
CA PHE A 277 0.03 -10.65 17.11
C PHE A 277 -1.05 -11.70 16.87
N GLY A 278 -0.65 -12.90 16.46
CA GLY A 278 -1.54 -14.06 16.39
C GLY A 278 -2.38 -14.16 15.12
N ILE A 279 -3.26 -15.17 15.11
CA ILE A 279 -4.29 -15.33 14.08
C ILE A 279 -5.36 -14.26 14.33
N LYS A 280 -5.44 -13.29 13.43
CA LYS A 280 -6.38 -12.16 13.49
C LYS A 280 -7.82 -12.68 13.60
N ASP A 281 -8.59 -12.16 14.54
CA ASP A 281 -10.05 -12.33 14.53
C ASP A 281 -10.58 -11.84 13.18
N THR A 282 -11.18 -12.76 12.43
CA THR A 282 -11.62 -12.51 11.06
C THR A 282 -13.00 -11.87 10.99
N THR A 283 -13.70 -11.72 12.11
CA THR A 283 -15.11 -11.36 12.18
C THR A 283 -15.39 -9.84 12.11
N GLY A 284 -14.38 -8.98 12.30
CA GLY A 284 -14.55 -7.52 12.38
C GLY A 284 -13.69 -6.67 11.42
N PHE A 285 -13.54 -5.40 11.80
CA PHE A 285 -12.71 -4.38 11.17
C PHE A 285 -11.23 -4.59 11.54
N ILE A 286 -10.33 -4.62 10.55
CA ILE A 286 -8.89 -4.81 10.77
C ILE A 286 -8.15 -3.56 10.30
N PRO A 287 -7.54 -2.76 11.21
CA PRO A 287 -6.86 -1.51 10.86
C PRO A 287 -5.48 -1.79 10.25
N ALA A 288 -5.46 -2.36 9.04
CA ALA A 288 -4.26 -2.49 8.22
C ALA A 288 -4.04 -1.21 7.39
N VAL A 289 -3.08 -1.25 6.46
CA VAL A 289 -2.67 -0.07 5.69
C VAL A 289 -3.79 0.60 4.88
N CYS A 290 -4.75 -0.15 4.32
CA CYS A 290 -5.89 0.42 3.60
C CYS A 290 -6.80 1.20 4.57
N GLU A 291 -7.06 0.61 5.73
CA GLU A 291 -7.91 1.20 6.76
C GLU A 291 -7.29 2.44 7.39
N LEU A 292 -5.96 2.43 7.63
CA LEU A 292 -5.22 3.62 8.06
C LEU A 292 -5.29 4.76 7.03
N PHE A 293 -5.55 4.45 5.75
CA PHE A 293 -5.76 5.45 4.69
C PHE A 293 -7.23 5.88 4.54
N GLY A 294 -8.17 5.19 5.20
CA GLY A 294 -9.60 5.43 5.12
C GLY A 294 -10.36 4.54 4.13
N HIS A 295 -9.68 3.57 3.50
CA HIS A 295 -10.29 2.55 2.65
C HIS A 295 -10.60 1.31 3.48
N LEU A 296 -11.86 1.16 3.88
CA LEU A 296 -12.29 0.18 4.87
C LEU A 296 -12.84 -1.08 4.23
N THR A 297 -12.16 -2.21 4.40
CA THR A 297 -12.65 -3.52 3.94
C THR A 297 -13.46 -4.20 5.04
N ILE A 298 -14.79 -4.22 4.88
CA ILE A 298 -15.71 -4.79 5.88
C ILE A 298 -16.12 -6.21 5.50
N ARG A 299 -16.24 -7.08 6.50
CA ARG A 299 -16.35 -8.55 6.33
C ARG A 299 -17.69 -9.14 6.71
N THR A 300 -18.55 -8.36 7.33
CA THR A 300 -19.88 -8.77 7.80
C THR A 300 -20.90 -7.70 7.46
N GLU A 301 -22.15 -8.08 7.21
CA GLU A 301 -23.22 -7.11 6.95
C GLU A 301 -23.48 -6.24 8.18
N GLU A 302 -23.58 -6.84 9.36
CA GLU A 302 -23.73 -6.13 10.62
C GLU A 302 -22.61 -5.10 10.84
N GLY A 303 -21.35 -5.52 10.63
CA GLY A 303 -20.21 -4.63 10.73
C GLY A 303 -20.26 -3.49 9.71
N TYR A 304 -20.85 -3.71 8.53
CA TYR A 304 -21.00 -2.66 7.51
C TYR A 304 -22.13 -1.70 7.86
N ASP A 305 -23.27 -2.21 8.30
CA ASP A 305 -24.46 -1.40 8.61
C ASP A 305 -24.23 -0.51 9.83
N ASN A 306 -23.57 -1.03 10.87
CA ASN A 306 -23.36 -0.33 12.14
C ASN A 306 -22.08 0.55 12.20
N LEU A 307 -21.19 0.47 11.20
CA LEU A 307 -19.94 1.23 11.23
C LEU A 307 -20.19 2.74 11.13
N THR A 308 -19.61 3.48 12.06
CA THR A 308 -19.63 4.95 12.05
C THR A 308 -18.22 5.51 11.84
N GLU A 309 -18.13 6.74 11.33
CA GLU A 309 -16.84 7.39 11.14
C GLU A 309 -16.09 7.60 12.45
N ASN A 310 -16.80 7.95 13.53
CA ASN A 310 -16.24 8.13 14.87
C ASN A 310 -15.61 6.82 15.39
N THR A 311 -16.31 5.69 15.27
CA THR A 311 -15.77 4.39 15.68
C THR A 311 -14.49 4.05 14.93
N VAL A 312 -14.45 4.33 13.62
CA VAL A 312 -13.23 4.11 12.83
C VAL A 312 -12.12 5.05 13.32
N ALA A 313 -12.41 6.34 13.48
CA ALA A 313 -11.43 7.32 13.93
C ALA A 313 -10.82 6.96 15.29
N GLU A 314 -11.62 6.51 16.25
CA GLU A 314 -11.15 6.04 17.57
C GLU A 314 -10.19 4.84 17.43
N ILE A 315 -10.51 3.87 16.56
CA ILE A 315 -9.64 2.70 16.32
C ILE A 315 -8.33 3.12 15.65
N LEU A 316 -8.38 4.02 14.66
CA LEU A 316 -7.19 4.48 13.95
C LEU A 316 -6.26 5.29 14.88
N ASP A 317 -6.83 6.12 15.75
CA ASP A 317 -6.07 6.85 16.77
C ASP A 317 -5.44 5.90 17.80
N ASP A 318 -6.24 4.98 18.37
CA ASP A 318 -5.75 4.00 19.35
C ASP A 318 -4.56 3.19 18.84
N VAL A 319 -4.63 2.76 17.58
CA VAL A 319 -3.60 1.91 16.98
C VAL A 319 -2.31 2.65 16.68
N THR A 320 -2.33 3.98 16.52
CA THR A 320 -1.17 4.74 16.03
C THR A 320 -0.59 5.72 17.04
N THR A 321 -1.41 6.41 17.83
CA THR A 321 -1.00 7.58 18.64
C THR A 321 0.11 7.27 19.64
N GLU A 322 0.00 6.19 20.41
CA GLU A 322 1.01 5.81 21.41
C GLU A 322 2.38 5.59 20.76
N ILE A 323 2.41 4.76 19.71
CA ILE A 323 3.67 4.36 19.07
C ILE A 323 4.26 5.51 18.27
N TYR A 324 3.43 6.29 17.59
CA TYR A 324 3.86 7.53 16.93
C TYR A 324 4.56 8.47 17.93
N ASN A 325 3.95 8.72 19.09
CA ASN A 325 4.55 9.57 20.12
C ASN A 325 5.87 9.01 20.66
N LYS A 326 6.00 7.68 20.74
CA LYS A 326 7.24 7.02 21.15
C LYS A 326 8.39 7.21 20.16
N VAL A 327 8.10 7.25 18.86
CA VAL A 327 9.15 7.25 17.82
C VAL A 327 9.43 8.62 17.19
N LYS A 328 8.51 9.60 17.31
CA LYS A 328 8.57 10.86 16.56
C LYS A 328 9.84 11.68 16.79
N ASP A 329 10.37 11.72 18.01
CA ASP A 329 11.55 12.53 18.32
C ASP A 329 12.84 11.90 17.79
N ASP A 330 12.92 10.57 17.79
CA ASP A 330 14.06 9.85 17.22
C ASP A 330 14.04 9.89 15.68
N VAL A 331 12.85 9.75 15.08
CA VAL A 331 12.65 9.95 13.64
C VAL A 331 13.00 11.39 13.25
N LYS A 332 12.65 12.38 14.07
CA LYS A 332 13.03 13.77 13.84
C LYS A 332 14.54 13.96 13.78
N LYS A 333 15.27 13.51 14.82
CA LYS A 333 16.75 13.58 14.85
C LYS A 333 17.36 12.89 13.64
N LEU A 334 16.84 11.71 13.29
CA LEU A 334 17.29 10.93 12.13
C LEU A 334 17.20 11.74 10.83
N ILE A 335 16.21 12.62 10.68
CA ILE A 335 16.02 13.44 9.49
C ILE A 335 16.78 14.77 9.55
N ASP A 336 16.88 15.40 10.72
CA ASP A 336 17.64 16.65 10.87
C ASP A 336 19.15 16.46 10.64
N ASP A 337 19.68 15.24 10.83
CA ASP A 337 21.07 14.87 10.56
C ASP A 337 21.37 14.56 9.06
N CYS A 338 20.42 14.79 8.14
CA CYS A 338 20.55 14.48 6.70
C CYS A 338 21.15 15.61 5.85
#